data_AF-A0A6B3FFF0-F1
#
_entry.id   AF-A0A6B3FFF0-F1
#
_cell.length_a   1.000
_cell.length_b   1.000
_cell.length_c   1.000
_cell.angle_alpha   90.00
_cell.angle_beta   90.00
_cell.angle_gamma   90.00
#
_symmetry.space_group_name_H-M   'P 1'
#
loop_
_entity.id
_entity.type
_entity.pdbx_description
1 polymer ?
#
loop_
_entity_poly.entity_id
_entity_poly.type
_entity_poly.pdbx_seq_one_letter_code
_entity_poly.pdbx_strand_id
1 'polypeptide(L)'
;MTQFKDKSAKQGADRATVGLFTYPVLQVADILLYQANQVPVGEDQRQHIELTRDLAERFNGRYGQTFTVPAPYILKETAKIFDLQDPAVKMSKSASTPKGLINLLDDPKVTAKKVKSAVTDTDTVIRFDEEKKPGVSNLLTILSTLSGSPVDDLERSYEGKGYGALKTDLAEAMVEFVT
;
A
#
# COMPACT_ATOMS: atom_id res chain seq x y z
N MET A 1 3.04 20.58 3.04
CA MET A 1 3.06 19.20 3.54
C MET A 1 1.65 18.71 3.85
N THR A 2 1.04 18.00 2.91
CA THR A 2 -0.30 17.42 3.01
C THR A 2 -0.33 16.37 4.12
N GLN A 3 0.70 15.52 4.24
CA GLN A 3 0.79 14.53 5.32
C GLN A 3 0.79 15.15 6.72
N PHE A 4 1.44 16.30 6.93
CA PHE A 4 1.41 16.97 8.22
C PHE A 4 -0.01 17.44 8.57
N LYS A 5 -0.73 18.03 7.60
CA LYS A 5 -2.13 18.45 7.78
C LYS A 5 -3.02 17.26 8.11
N ASP A 6 -2.92 16.19 7.33
CA ASP A 6 -3.77 15.01 7.49
C ASP A 6 -3.49 14.27 8.81
N LYS A 7 -2.22 14.09 9.18
CA LYS A 7 -1.84 13.41 10.43
C LYS A 7 -2.17 14.26 11.65
N SER A 8 -1.96 15.57 11.60
CA SER A 8 -2.33 16.48 12.69
C SER A 8 -3.84 16.57 12.88
N ALA A 9 -4.62 16.59 11.80
CA ALA A 9 -6.07 16.55 11.87
C ALA A 9 -6.59 15.23 12.49
N LYS A 10 -5.99 14.09 12.14
CA LYS A 10 -6.35 12.76 12.69
C LYS A 10 -5.96 12.59 14.16
N GLN A 11 -4.82 13.13 14.59
CA GLN A 11 -4.32 12.99 15.97
C GLN A 11 -4.84 14.07 16.93
N GLY A 12 -5.43 15.14 16.40
CA GLY A 12 -5.79 16.35 17.15
C GLY A 12 -4.64 17.35 17.16
N ALA A 13 -4.95 18.63 16.93
CA ALA A 13 -3.94 19.69 16.80
C ALA A 13 -3.02 19.79 18.03
N ASP A 14 -3.55 19.53 19.22
CA ASP A 14 -2.80 19.57 20.50
C ASP A 14 -1.76 18.45 20.63
N ARG A 15 -1.84 17.42 19.78
CA ARG A 15 -0.92 16.27 19.75
C ARG A 15 0.08 16.32 18.59
N ALA A 16 0.02 17.35 17.75
CA ALA A 16 0.98 17.52 16.67
C ALA A 16 2.36 17.88 17.24
N THR A 17 3.31 16.93 17.14
CA THR A 17 4.67 17.13 17.67
C THR A 17 5.56 17.86 16.68
N VAL A 18 6.64 18.48 17.18
CA VAL A 18 7.69 19.06 16.33
C VAL A 18 8.28 18.01 15.39
N GLY A 19 8.47 16.77 15.87
CA GLY A 19 8.97 15.67 15.05
C GLY A 19 8.07 15.34 13.87
N LEU A 20 6.74 15.38 14.05
CA LEU A 20 5.79 15.18 12.94
C LEU A 20 5.87 16.30 11.90
N PHE A 21 6.23 17.52 12.31
CA PHE A 21 6.41 18.64 11.40
C PHE A 21 7.77 18.59 10.68
N THR A 22 8.84 18.19 11.38
CA THR A 22 10.22 18.30 10.87
C THR A 22 10.78 17.02 10.27
N TYR A 23 10.13 15.85 10.41
CA TYR A 23 10.63 14.61 9.79
C TYR A 23 10.92 14.72 8.28
N PRO A 24 10.22 15.53 7.47
CA PRO A 24 10.56 15.62 6.05
C PRO A 24 11.95 16.24 5.83
N VAL A 25 12.43 17.08 6.74
CA VAL A 25 13.80 17.62 6.70
C VAL A 25 14.81 16.53 7.02
N LEU A 26 14.50 15.64 7.96
CA LEU A 26 15.33 14.46 8.23
C LEU A 26 15.38 13.53 7.01
N GLN A 27 14.22 13.26 6.39
CA GLN A 27 14.14 12.47 5.15
C GLN A 27 14.97 13.09 4.01
N VAL A 28 15.00 14.43 3.88
CA VAL A 28 15.88 15.12 2.93
C VAL A 28 17.34 14.81 3.23
N ALA A 29 17.76 14.91 4.50
CA ALA A 29 19.12 14.60 4.89
C ALA A 29 19.48 13.13 4.60
N ASP A 30 18.58 12.20 4.90
CA ASP A 30 18.76 10.77 4.63
C ASP A 30 19.00 10.49 3.15
N ILE A 31 18.28 11.17 2.24
CA ILE A 31 18.43 10.97 0.79
C ILE A 31 19.73 11.62 0.28
N LEU A 32 19.97 12.88 0.64
CA LEU A 32 21.07 13.67 0.09
C LEU A 32 22.45 13.22 0.61
N LEU A 33 22.51 12.67 1.83
CA LEU A 33 23.75 12.16 2.42
C LEU A 33 24.40 11.10 1.52
N TYR A 34 23.60 10.26 0.86
CA TYR A 34 24.06 9.18 0.00
C TYR A 34 24.06 9.52 -1.49
N GLN A 35 23.81 10.78 -1.86
CA GLN A 35 23.85 11.24 -3.25
C GLN A 35 22.94 10.42 -4.19
N ALA A 36 21.76 10.02 -3.69
CA ALA A 36 20.87 9.12 -4.42
C ALA A 36 20.41 9.73 -5.76
N ASN A 37 20.53 8.98 -6.85
CA ASN A 37 19.99 9.39 -8.15
C ASN A 37 18.47 9.19 -8.23
N GLN A 38 17.96 8.16 -7.55
CA GLN A 38 16.56 7.78 -7.56
C GLN A 38 16.13 7.29 -6.17
N VAL A 39 14.88 7.58 -5.79
CA VAL A 39 14.32 7.12 -4.51
C VAL A 39 13.01 6.36 -4.76
N PRO A 40 12.93 5.06 -4.42
CA PRO A 40 11.69 4.29 -4.53
C PRO A 40 10.67 4.81 -3.52
N VAL A 41 9.54 5.32 -4.01
CA VAL A 41 8.50 5.88 -3.16
C VAL A 41 7.10 5.55 -3.66
N GLY A 42 6.16 5.47 -2.72
CA GLY A 42 4.73 5.50 -3.03
C GLY A 42 4.26 6.92 -3.40
N GLU A 43 3.10 7.01 -4.06
CA GLU A 43 2.54 8.30 -4.49
C GLU A 43 2.33 9.28 -3.30
N ASP A 44 2.04 8.76 -2.11
CA ASP A 44 1.84 9.55 -0.88
C ASP A 44 3.11 10.26 -0.39
N GLN A 45 4.28 9.87 -0.87
CA GLN A 45 5.59 10.43 -0.51
C GLN A 45 6.16 11.35 -1.60
N ARG A 46 5.48 11.51 -2.73
CA ARG A 46 5.95 12.32 -3.86
C ARG A 46 6.28 13.76 -3.44
N GLN A 47 5.44 14.37 -2.60
CA GLN A 47 5.67 15.73 -2.09
C GLN A 47 6.97 15.85 -1.27
N HIS A 48 7.39 14.79 -0.57
CA HIS A 48 8.65 14.82 0.18
C HIS A 48 9.85 14.74 -0.75
N ILE A 49 9.76 13.96 -1.85
CA ILE A 49 10.81 13.92 -2.87
C ILE A 49 10.95 15.28 -3.56
N GLU A 50 9.86 15.97 -3.88
CA GLU A 50 9.93 17.34 -4.41
C GLU A 50 10.60 18.30 -3.42
N LEU A 51 10.28 18.22 -2.12
CA LEU A 51 10.99 19.01 -1.10
C LEU A 51 12.50 18.71 -1.06
N THR A 52 12.89 17.43 -1.18
CA THR A 52 14.30 17.04 -1.27
C THR A 52 14.99 17.66 -2.48
N ARG A 53 14.33 17.68 -3.64
CA ARG A 53 14.84 18.29 -4.87
C ARG A 53 15.01 19.80 -4.72
N ASP A 54 13.98 20.50 -4.25
CA ASP A 54 14.02 21.95 -4.01
C ASP A 54 15.17 22.36 -3.08
N LEU A 55 15.39 21.58 -2.01
CA LEU A 55 16.46 21.84 -1.05
C LEU A 55 17.84 21.53 -1.61
N ALA A 56 17.99 20.45 -2.39
CA ALA A 56 19.24 20.13 -3.08
C ALA A 56 19.61 21.23 -4.09
N GLU A 57 18.67 21.64 -4.93
CA GLU A 57 18.87 22.69 -5.93
C GLU A 57 19.20 24.03 -5.28
N ARG A 58 18.48 24.41 -4.20
CA ARG A 58 18.76 25.64 -3.45
C ARG A 58 20.16 25.63 -2.83
N PHE A 59 20.58 24.51 -2.25
CA PHE A 59 21.90 24.38 -1.66
C PHE A 59 22.97 24.48 -2.75
N ASN A 60 22.80 23.75 -3.86
CA ASN A 60 23.71 23.77 -4.99
C ASN A 60 23.87 25.17 -5.60
N GLY A 61 22.76 25.91 -5.74
CA GLY A 61 22.78 27.27 -6.25
C GLY A 61 23.48 28.27 -5.32
N ARG A 62 23.46 28.02 -4.00
CA ARG A 62 24.07 28.91 -3.01
C ARG A 62 25.54 28.60 -2.71
N TYR A 63 25.90 27.32 -2.68
CA TYR A 63 27.18 26.84 -2.18
C TYR A 63 28.00 26.09 -3.23
N GLY A 64 27.49 25.95 -4.45
CA GLY A 64 28.10 25.15 -5.52
C GLY A 64 27.59 23.71 -5.53
N GLN A 65 27.84 23.01 -6.64
CA GLN A 65 27.35 21.65 -6.88
C GLN A 65 27.85 20.69 -5.78
N THR A 66 26.95 20.32 -4.87
CA THR A 66 27.24 19.53 -3.67
C THR A 66 26.36 18.28 -3.59
N PHE A 67 25.09 18.41 -3.94
CA PHE A 67 24.10 17.32 -3.85
C PHE A 67 23.63 16.89 -5.22
N THR A 68 23.50 15.57 -5.39
CA THR A 68 22.74 14.96 -6.49
C THR A 68 21.26 15.25 -6.28
N VAL A 69 20.57 15.75 -7.31
CA VAL A 69 19.13 16.00 -7.27
C VAL A 69 18.40 14.69 -7.57
N PRO A 70 17.74 14.05 -6.60
CA PRO A 70 17.12 12.75 -6.79
C PRO A 70 15.89 12.85 -7.70
N ALA A 71 15.61 11.81 -8.48
CA ALA A 71 14.34 11.61 -9.15
C ALA A 71 13.43 10.66 -8.35
N PRO A 72 12.11 10.85 -8.34
CA PRO A 72 11.21 9.84 -7.80
C PRO A 72 11.29 8.57 -8.67
N TYR A 73 11.51 7.42 -8.05
CA TYR A 73 11.31 6.12 -8.69
C TYR A 73 9.95 5.60 -8.26
N ILE A 74 8.93 6.00 -9.01
CA ILE A 74 7.58 5.52 -8.79
C ILE A 74 7.55 4.07 -9.28
N LEU A 75 7.49 3.13 -8.33
CA LEU A 75 7.27 1.73 -8.65
C LEU A 75 6.01 1.65 -9.51
N LYS A 76 6.09 0.97 -10.68
CA LYS A 76 4.91 0.61 -11.48
C LYS A 76 3.85 0.10 -10.52
N GLU A 77 2.64 0.64 -10.58
CA GLU A 77 1.57 0.39 -9.60
C GLU A 77 1.57 -1.10 -9.24
N THR A 78 2.11 -1.41 -8.06
CA THR A 78 1.80 -2.67 -7.41
C THR A 78 0.30 -2.60 -7.16
N ALA A 79 -0.37 -3.71 -7.43
CA ALA A 79 -1.77 -3.94 -7.09
C ALA A 79 -2.15 -3.18 -5.80
N LYS A 80 -3.06 -2.21 -5.90
CA LYS A 80 -3.56 -1.50 -4.71
C LYS A 80 -4.31 -2.52 -3.87
N ILE A 81 -3.75 -2.84 -2.71
CA ILE A 81 -4.37 -3.78 -1.77
C ILE A 81 -5.23 -3.01 -0.78
N PHE A 82 -6.50 -3.36 -0.73
CA PHE A 82 -7.50 -2.75 0.14
C PHE A 82 -7.69 -3.56 1.42
N ASP A 83 -8.25 -2.91 2.43
CA ASP A 83 -8.55 -3.53 3.72
C ASP A 83 -9.55 -4.68 3.53
N LEU A 84 -9.29 -5.82 4.17
CA LEU A 84 -10.12 -7.02 4.04
C LEU A 84 -11.51 -6.87 4.65
N GLN A 85 -11.75 -5.87 5.50
CA GLN A 85 -13.04 -5.62 6.15
C GLN A 85 -13.71 -4.35 5.63
N ASP A 86 -12.94 -3.38 5.15
CA ASP A 86 -13.44 -2.19 4.46
C ASP A 86 -12.77 -2.03 3.09
N PRO A 87 -13.31 -2.67 2.03
CA PRO A 87 -12.72 -2.63 0.69
C PRO A 87 -12.63 -1.24 0.05
N ALA A 88 -13.27 -0.21 0.63
CA ALA A 88 -13.17 1.17 0.14
C ALA A 88 -11.88 1.87 0.58
N VAL A 89 -11.17 1.33 1.58
CA VAL A 89 -9.99 1.95 2.17
C VAL A 89 -8.75 1.11 1.88
N LYS A 90 -7.65 1.78 1.50
CA LYS A 90 -6.35 1.13 1.32
C LYS A 90 -5.89 0.47 2.63
N MET A 91 -5.37 -0.75 2.55
CA MET A 91 -4.82 -1.44 3.71
C MET A 91 -3.69 -0.59 4.34
N SER A 92 -3.76 -0.39 5.65
CA SER A 92 -2.87 0.52 6.36
C SER A 92 -2.43 -0.07 7.69
N LYS A 93 -1.11 -0.14 7.90
CA LYS A 93 -0.52 -0.62 9.17
C LYS A 93 -1.04 0.15 10.41
N SER A 94 -1.41 1.42 10.27
CA SER A 94 -1.83 2.26 11.38
C SER A 94 -3.33 2.53 11.45
N ALA A 95 -4.06 2.36 10.35
CA ALA A 95 -5.49 2.70 10.28
C ALA A 95 -6.41 1.50 10.11
N SER A 96 -5.92 0.39 9.56
CA SER A 96 -6.71 -0.84 9.42
C SER A 96 -6.92 -1.52 10.76
N THR A 97 -8.06 -2.19 10.91
CA THR A 97 -8.27 -3.08 12.05
C THR A 97 -7.39 -4.33 11.91
N PRO A 98 -7.08 -5.05 13.00
CA PRO A 98 -6.30 -6.29 12.92
C PRO A 98 -6.87 -7.35 11.97
N LYS A 99 -8.20 -7.34 11.72
CA LYS A 99 -8.85 -8.23 10.76
C LYS A 99 -8.75 -7.74 9.32
N GLY A 100 -8.66 -6.43 9.14
CA GLY A 100 -8.56 -5.76 7.84
C GLY A 100 -7.17 -5.78 7.22
N LEU A 101 -6.14 -6.03 8.04
CA LEU A 101 -4.74 -6.07 7.63
C LEU A 101 -4.16 -7.49 7.67
N ILE A 102 -3.27 -7.79 6.72
CA ILE A 102 -2.40 -8.97 6.74
C ILE A 102 -0.99 -8.50 7.11
N ASN A 103 -0.42 -9.01 8.22
CA ASN A 103 1.01 -8.80 8.47
C ASN A 103 1.81 -9.93 7.84
N LEU A 104 2.98 -9.60 7.29
CA LEU A 104 3.90 -10.58 6.72
C LEU A 104 4.37 -11.65 7.74
N LEU A 105 4.37 -11.30 9.03
CA LEU A 105 4.82 -12.19 10.11
C LEU A 105 3.65 -12.73 10.96
N ASP A 106 2.41 -12.60 10.47
CA ASP A 106 1.28 -13.27 11.11
C ASP A 106 1.46 -14.80 11.01
N ASP A 107 1.04 -15.53 12.05
CA ASP A 107 0.95 -16.99 11.97
C ASP A 107 0.11 -17.38 10.74
N PRO A 108 0.54 -18.35 9.91
CA PRO A 108 -0.16 -18.72 8.69
C PRO A 108 -1.66 -19.03 8.90
N LYS A 109 -2.03 -19.61 10.05
CA LYS A 109 -3.44 -19.89 10.39
C LYS A 109 -4.23 -18.61 10.64
N VAL A 110 -3.59 -17.59 11.21
CA VAL A 110 -4.20 -16.26 11.43
C VAL A 110 -4.43 -15.58 10.09
N THR A 111 -3.44 -15.59 9.19
CA THR A 111 -3.57 -15.04 7.83
C THR A 111 -4.71 -15.72 7.07
N ALA A 112 -4.74 -17.05 7.05
CA ALA A 112 -5.81 -17.81 6.41
C ALA A 112 -7.19 -17.47 6.98
N LYS A 113 -7.31 -17.30 8.30
CA LYS A 113 -8.57 -16.91 8.95
C LYS A 113 -9.03 -15.52 8.53
N LYS A 114 -8.10 -14.55 8.44
CA LYS A 114 -8.41 -13.17 8.01
C LYS A 114 -8.93 -13.15 6.57
N VAL A 115 -8.26 -13.83 5.65
CA VAL A 115 -8.69 -13.97 4.24
C VAL A 115 -10.08 -14.61 4.15
N LYS A 116 -10.32 -15.71 4.89
CA LYS A 116 -11.63 -16.38 4.91
C LYS A 116 -12.75 -15.48 5.45
N SER A 117 -12.42 -14.56 6.36
CA SER A 117 -13.36 -13.57 6.89
C SER A 117 -13.47 -12.27 6.08
N ALA A 118 -12.77 -12.15 4.95
CA ALA A 118 -12.79 -10.92 4.15
C ALA A 118 -14.21 -10.56 3.69
N VAL A 119 -14.55 -9.27 3.69
CA VAL A 119 -15.84 -8.75 3.23
C VAL A 119 -15.93 -8.89 1.71
N THR A 120 -17.05 -9.46 1.28
CA THR A 120 -17.47 -9.57 -0.12
C THR A 120 -18.86 -8.96 -0.26
N ASP A 121 -19.45 -9.03 -1.44
CA ASP A 121 -20.86 -8.66 -1.67
C ASP A 121 -21.82 -9.86 -1.47
N THR A 122 -23.09 -9.67 -1.84
CA THR A 122 -24.17 -10.67 -1.71
C THR A 122 -24.55 -11.36 -3.03
N ASP A 123 -23.89 -11.05 -4.14
CA ASP A 123 -24.24 -11.49 -5.50
C ASP A 123 -23.67 -12.88 -5.84
N THR A 124 -22.67 -13.36 -5.09
CA THR A 124 -22.04 -14.70 -5.20
C THR A 124 -21.27 -15.00 -6.49
N VAL A 125 -21.27 -14.09 -7.46
CA VAL A 125 -20.48 -14.21 -8.70
C VAL A 125 -19.07 -13.68 -8.49
N ILE A 126 -18.05 -14.48 -8.82
CA ILE A 126 -16.65 -14.06 -8.79
C ILE A 126 -16.33 -13.32 -10.09
N ARG A 127 -16.26 -11.98 -10.02
CA ARG A 127 -15.94 -11.10 -11.15
C ARG A 127 -15.22 -9.86 -10.64
N PHE A 128 -14.27 -9.37 -11.42
CA PHE A 128 -13.56 -8.12 -11.20
C PHE A 128 -14.45 -6.93 -11.58
N ASP A 129 -14.72 -6.10 -10.59
CA ASP A 129 -15.44 -4.84 -10.70
C ASP A 129 -15.09 -3.99 -9.47
N GLU A 130 -14.22 -3.00 -9.62
CA GLU A 130 -13.74 -2.17 -8.50
C GLU A 130 -14.86 -1.34 -7.87
N GLU A 131 -15.87 -0.95 -8.65
CA GLU A 131 -16.97 -0.11 -8.15
C GLU A 131 -18.05 -0.95 -7.47
N LYS A 132 -18.49 -2.04 -8.10
CA LYS A 132 -19.63 -2.83 -7.62
C LYS A 132 -19.24 -3.97 -6.70
N LYS A 133 -18.01 -4.48 -6.84
CA LYS A 133 -17.52 -5.68 -6.12
C LYS A 133 -16.11 -5.46 -5.53
N PRO A 134 -15.85 -4.33 -4.85
CA PRO A 134 -14.50 -3.96 -4.41
C PRO A 134 -13.81 -5.04 -3.57
N GLY A 135 -14.57 -5.73 -2.71
CA GLY A 135 -14.04 -6.85 -1.90
C GLY A 135 -13.59 -8.04 -2.74
N VAL A 136 -14.38 -8.45 -3.73
CA VAL A 136 -14.04 -9.58 -4.62
C VAL A 136 -12.87 -9.21 -5.53
N SER A 137 -12.89 -8.00 -6.10
CA SER A 137 -11.81 -7.46 -6.93
C SER A 137 -10.49 -7.41 -6.16
N ASN A 138 -10.51 -6.98 -4.90
CA ASN A 138 -9.33 -6.98 -4.04
C ASN A 138 -8.77 -8.40 -3.84
N LEU A 139 -9.61 -9.40 -3.57
CA LEU A 139 -9.17 -10.80 -3.41
C LEU A 139 -8.59 -11.38 -4.71
N LEU A 140 -9.23 -11.10 -5.86
CA LEU A 140 -8.73 -11.52 -7.18
C LEU A 140 -7.38 -10.88 -7.49
N THR A 141 -7.22 -9.59 -7.19
CA THR A 141 -5.95 -8.87 -7.36
C THR A 141 -4.84 -9.48 -6.52
N ILE A 142 -5.10 -9.79 -5.24
CA ILE A 142 -4.09 -10.44 -4.37
C ILE A 142 -3.73 -11.82 -4.94
N LEU A 143 -4.72 -12.64 -5.28
CA LEU A 143 -4.50 -13.98 -5.81
C LEU A 143 -3.73 -13.95 -7.13
N SER A 144 -4.08 -13.04 -8.03
CA SER A 144 -3.38 -12.82 -9.30
C SER A 144 -1.91 -12.46 -9.07
N THR A 145 -1.65 -11.59 -8.09
CA THR A 145 -0.28 -11.17 -7.75
C THR A 145 0.56 -12.33 -7.21
N LEU A 146 -0.02 -13.20 -6.37
CA LEU A 146 0.69 -14.33 -5.77
C LEU A 146 0.88 -15.50 -6.73
N SER A 147 -0.15 -15.82 -7.51
CA SER A 147 -0.14 -16.95 -8.45
C SER A 147 0.53 -16.64 -9.79
N GLY A 148 0.70 -15.34 -10.13
CA GLY A 148 1.14 -14.89 -11.44
C GLY A 148 0.09 -15.07 -12.55
N SER A 149 -1.11 -15.54 -12.22
CA SER A 149 -2.20 -15.74 -13.18
C SER A 149 -2.98 -14.44 -13.41
N PRO A 150 -3.29 -14.04 -14.66
CA PRO A 150 -4.12 -12.87 -14.94
C PRO A 150 -5.50 -12.97 -14.29
N VAL A 151 -6.07 -11.82 -13.92
CA VAL A 151 -7.43 -11.75 -13.32
C VAL A 151 -8.47 -12.39 -14.22
N ASP A 152 -8.42 -12.14 -15.54
CA ASP A 152 -9.36 -12.71 -16.51
C ASP A 152 -9.34 -14.25 -16.52
N ASP A 153 -8.17 -14.87 -16.33
CA ASP A 153 -8.02 -16.32 -16.27
C ASP A 153 -8.56 -16.87 -14.95
N LEU A 154 -8.34 -16.14 -13.84
CA LEU A 154 -8.91 -16.47 -12.55
C LEU A 154 -10.44 -16.42 -12.60
N GLU A 155 -11.04 -15.36 -13.15
CA GLU A 155 -12.50 -15.25 -13.30
C GLU A 155 -13.10 -16.46 -14.02
N ARG A 156 -12.51 -16.87 -15.15
CA ARG A 156 -12.93 -18.08 -15.89
C ARG A 156 -12.80 -19.34 -15.05
N SER A 157 -11.70 -19.47 -14.30
CA SER A 157 -11.46 -20.64 -13.44
C SER A 157 -12.44 -20.75 -12.25
N TYR A 158 -13.08 -19.64 -11.89
CA TYR A 158 -14.06 -19.53 -10.81
C TYR A 158 -15.51 -19.48 -11.30
N GLU A 159 -15.76 -19.65 -12.60
CA GLU A 159 -17.12 -19.71 -13.14
C GLU A 159 -17.93 -20.83 -12.46
N GLY A 160 -19.12 -20.49 -11.97
CA GLY A 160 -19.98 -21.41 -11.22
C GLY A 160 -19.53 -21.74 -9.80
N LYS A 161 -18.38 -21.21 -9.32
CA LYS A 161 -17.93 -21.37 -7.93
C LYS A 161 -18.38 -20.17 -7.08
N GLY A 162 -18.61 -20.43 -5.79
CA GLY A 162 -18.91 -19.37 -4.81
C GLY A 162 -17.66 -18.79 -4.14
N TYR A 163 -17.84 -17.67 -3.42
CA TYR A 163 -16.75 -16.95 -2.74
C TYR A 163 -15.93 -17.80 -1.75
N GLY A 164 -16.50 -18.87 -1.21
CA GLY A 164 -15.78 -19.81 -0.35
C GLY A 164 -14.57 -20.44 -1.05
N ALA A 165 -14.67 -20.72 -2.36
CA ALA A 165 -13.58 -21.28 -3.15
C ALA A 165 -12.44 -20.25 -3.29
N LEU A 166 -12.76 -19.04 -3.79
CA LEU A 166 -11.78 -17.95 -3.93
C LEU A 166 -11.05 -17.65 -2.62
N LYS A 167 -11.79 -17.57 -1.51
CA LYS A 167 -11.20 -17.31 -0.18
C LYS A 167 -10.34 -18.46 0.34
N THR A 168 -10.64 -19.70 -0.04
CA THR A 168 -9.87 -20.87 0.38
C THR A 168 -8.57 -20.92 -0.40
N ASP A 169 -8.63 -20.81 -1.72
CA ASP A 169 -7.47 -20.85 -2.59
C ASP A 169 -6.53 -19.67 -2.30
N LEU A 170 -7.07 -18.46 -2.09
CA LEU A 170 -6.26 -17.31 -1.69
C LEU A 170 -5.64 -17.51 -0.30
N ALA A 171 -6.35 -18.12 0.64
CA ALA A 171 -5.78 -18.41 1.96
C ALA A 171 -4.61 -19.39 1.86
N GLU A 172 -4.70 -20.40 0.98
CA GLU A 172 -3.64 -21.36 0.72
C GLU A 172 -2.44 -20.69 0.03
N ALA A 173 -2.66 -19.92 -1.04
CA ALA A 173 -1.61 -19.17 -1.72
C ALA A 173 -0.89 -18.17 -0.80
N MET A 174 -1.63 -17.50 0.09
CA MET A 174 -1.05 -16.61 1.11
C MET A 174 -0.20 -17.36 2.12
N VAL A 175 -0.63 -18.55 2.57
CA VAL A 175 0.14 -19.38 3.52
C VAL A 175 1.43 -19.89 2.89
N GLU A 176 1.37 -20.34 1.63
CA GLU A 176 2.54 -20.77 0.87
C GLU A 176 3.52 -19.61 0.66
N PHE A 177 3.04 -18.41 0.35
CA PHE A 177 3.90 -17.24 0.12
C PHE A 177 4.67 -16.79 1.37
N VAL A 178 4.09 -16.94 2.58
CA VAL A 178 4.71 -16.47 3.84
C VAL A 178 5.53 -17.54 4.56
N THR A 179 5.60 -18.76 4.03
CA THR A 179 6.35 -19.89 4.62
C THR A 179 7.59 -20.20 3.78
#